data_AF-A0A2W5V3A3-F1
#
_entry.id   AF-A0A2W5V3A3-F1
#
_cell.length_a   1.000
_cell.length_b   1.000
_cell.length_c   1.000
_cell.angle_alpha   90.00
_cell.angle_beta   90.00
_cell.angle_gamma   90.00
#
_symmetry.space_group_name_H-M   'P 1'
#
loop_
_entity.id
_entity.type
_entity.pdbx_description
1 polymer ?
#
loop_
_entity_poly.entity_id
_entity_poly.type
_entity_poly.pdbx_seq_one_letter_code
_entity_poly.pdbx_strand_id
1 'polypeptide(L)' 'MSRPSNDDAPPFLSDDAAFLVAEILEEYAPSTPDDYARLAAEAERRPETFEGGPDIAQAVTAELRRRGRALADAGG' A
#
# COMPACT_ATOMS: atom_id res chain seq x y z
N MET A 1 6.40 22.15 1.04
CA MET A 1 5.81 20.84 1.34
C MET A 1 6.70 19.81 0.67
N SER A 2 7.44 19.02 1.44
CA SER A 2 8.34 17.99 0.91
C SER A 2 7.49 16.78 0.51
N ARG A 3 7.54 16.38 -0.76
CA ARG A 3 6.90 15.14 -1.23
C ARG A 3 7.52 13.95 -0.48
N PRO A 4 6.74 12.92 -0.11
CA PRO A 4 7.31 11.65 0.33
C PRO A 4 8.18 11.08 -0.81
N SER A 5 9.38 10.61 -0.47
CA SER A 5 10.31 10.02 -1.44
C SER A 5 9.75 8.66 -1.88
N ASN A 6 9.47 8.51 -3.16
CA ASN A 6 9.00 7.27 -3.80
C ASN A 6 10.11 6.20 -3.93
N ASP A 7 11.29 6.38 -3.30
CA ASP A 7 12.48 5.55 -3.54
C ASP A 7 12.36 4.08 -3.10
N ASP A 8 11.32 3.73 -2.32
CA ASP A 8 11.04 2.35 -1.88
C ASP A 8 9.85 1.70 -2.61
N ALA A 9 9.30 2.35 -3.63
CA ALA A 9 8.28 1.74 -4.46
C ALA A 9 8.92 0.63 -5.31
N PRO A 10 8.36 -0.59 -5.35
CA PRO A 10 8.81 -1.62 -6.28
C PRO A 10 8.71 -1.09 -7.71
N PRO A 11 9.55 -1.57 -8.65
CA PRO A 11 9.68 -1.04 -10.01
C PRO A 11 8.42 -1.19 -10.90
N PHE A 12 7.29 -1.62 -10.32
CA PHE A 12 6.02 -1.89 -10.99
C PHE A 12 4.86 -1.03 -10.47
N LEU A 13 5.08 -0.19 -9.46
CA LEU A 13 4.05 0.72 -8.95
C LEU A 13 4.03 2.01 -9.78
N SER A 14 2.85 2.43 -10.24
CA SER A 14 2.68 3.76 -10.81
C SER A 14 2.89 4.83 -9.74
N ASP A 15 3.25 6.05 -10.15
CA ASP A 15 3.46 7.18 -9.21
C ASP A 15 2.22 7.44 -8.35
N ASP A 16 1.02 7.34 -8.94
CA ASP A 16 -0.24 7.55 -8.23
C ASP A 16 -0.49 6.46 -7.17
N ALA A 17 -0.26 5.20 -7.51
CA ALA A 17 -0.43 4.10 -6.56
C ALA A 17 0.64 4.13 -5.46
N ALA A 18 1.87 4.54 -5.78
CA ALA A 18 2.93 4.75 -4.78
C ALA A 18 2.58 5.88 -3.80
N PHE A 19 2.04 7.00 -4.31
CA PHE A 19 1.57 8.10 -3.49
C PHE A 19 0.45 7.68 -2.54
N LEU A 20 -0.57 6.98 -3.05
CA LEU A 20 -1.68 6.48 -2.24
C LEU A 20 -1.25 5.48 -1.18
N VAL A 21 -0.30 4.59 -1.50
CA VAL A 21 0.31 3.70 -0.50
C VAL A 21 0.99 4.53 0.59
N ALA A 22 1.76 5.56 0.24
CA ALA A 22 2.42 6.41 1.22
C ALA A 22 1.41 7.11 2.15
N GLU A 23 0.32 7.65 1.62
CA GLU A 23 -0.76 8.27 2.42
C GLU A 23 -1.39 7.27 3.40
N ILE A 24 -1.72 6.05 2.92
CA ILE A 24 -2.27 4.99 3.77
C ILE A 24 -1.29 4.62 4.90
N LEU A 25 0.00 4.53 4.59
CA LEU A 25 1.02 4.18 5.60
C LEU A 25 1.20 5.29 6.64
N GLU A 26 1.11 6.55 6.23
CA GLU A 26 1.18 7.70 7.14
C GLU A 26 -0.05 7.76 8.05
N GLU A 27 -1.26 7.54 7.49
CA GLU A 27 -2.52 7.62 8.24
C GLU A 27 -2.68 6.47 9.24
N TYR A 28 -2.43 5.24 8.81
CA TYR A 28 -2.74 4.05 9.60
C TYR A 28 -1.55 3.49 10.37
N ALA A 29 -0.32 3.86 10.00
CA ALA A 29 0.93 3.42 10.62
C ALA A 29 0.97 1.90 10.94
N PRO A 30 0.74 1.01 9.96
CA PRO A 30 0.67 -0.44 10.19
C PRO A 30 2.01 -0.98 10.68
N SER A 31 1.97 -1.84 11.71
CA SER A 31 3.17 -2.35 12.38
C SER A 31 3.23 -3.89 12.46
N THR A 32 2.16 -4.57 12.05
CA THR A 32 2.08 -6.03 12.02
C THR A 32 1.67 -6.54 10.64
N PRO A 33 2.03 -7.77 10.25
CA PRO A 33 1.56 -8.36 8.99
C PRO A 33 0.04 -8.34 8.83
N ASP A 34 -0.71 -8.51 9.92
CA ASP A 34 -2.17 -8.48 9.93
C ASP A 34 -2.73 -7.08 9.65
N ASP A 35 -2.06 -6.01 10.10
CA ASP A 35 -2.44 -4.64 9.76
C ASP A 35 -2.38 -4.41 8.25
N TYR A 36 -1.27 -4.83 7.61
CA TYR A 36 -1.11 -4.76 6.17
C TYR A 36 -2.16 -5.59 5.43
N ALA A 37 -2.49 -6.78 5.93
CA ALA A 37 -3.54 -7.62 5.36
C ALA A 37 -4.93 -6.96 5.45
N ARG A 38 -5.24 -6.31 6.57
CA ARG A 38 -6.50 -5.57 6.76
C ARG A 38 -6.62 -4.40 5.78
N LEU A 39 -5.57 -3.59 5.66
CA LEU A 39 -5.55 -2.44 4.75
C LEU A 39 -5.64 -2.88 3.28
N ALA A 40 -4.95 -3.95 2.90
CA ALA A 40 -5.06 -4.53 1.56
C ALA A 40 -6.49 -4.99 1.25
N ALA A 41 -7.15 -5.67 2.19
CA ALA A 41 -8.54 -6.10 2.02
C ALA A 41 -9.54 -4.93 1.99
N GLU A 42 -9.23 -3.81 2.64
CA GLU A 42 -10.02 -2.59 2.54
C GLU A 42 -9.88 -1.93 1.16
N ALA A 43 -8.66 -1.78 0.67
CA ALA A 43 -8.37 -1.26 -0.67
C ALA A 43 -9.06 -2.10 -1.77
N GLU A 44 -9.02 -3.42 -1.66
CA GLU A 44 -9.67 -4.35 -2.61
C GLU A 44 -11.20 -4.26 -2.59
N ARG A 45 -11.80 -3.97 -1.43
CA ARG A 45 -13.27 -3.88 -1.28
C ARG A 45 -13.86 -2.55 -1.72
N ARG A 46 -13.04 -1.51 -1.78
CA ARG A 46 -13.47 -0.14 -2.08
C ARG A 46 -12.63 0.49 -3.21
N PRO A 47 -12.57 -0.12 -4.40
CA PRO A 47 -11.81 0.44 -5.51
C PRO A 47 -12.28 1.85 -5.93
N GLU A 48 -13.52 2.21 -5.62
CA GLU A 48 -14.11 3.53 -5.88
C GLU A 48 -13.51 4.67 -5.05
N THR A 49 -12.77 4.37 -3.97
CA THR A 49 -12.14 5.41 -3.15
C THR A 49 -10.80 5.89 -3.71
N PHE A 50 -10.30 5.25 -4.77
CA PHE A 50 -9.02 5.59 -5.39
C PHE A 50 -9.26 6.38 -6.67
N GLU A 51 -8.70 7.59 -6.76
CA GLU A 51 -8.69 8.37 -8.00
C GLU A 51 -7.79 7.66 -9.02
N GLY A 52 -8.42 6.90 -9.92
CA GLY A 52 -7.78 5.98 -10.87
C GLY A 52 -8.39 4.57 -10.86
N GLY A 53 -9.35 4.33 -9.97
CA GLY A 53 -10.27 3.21 -10.04
C GLY A 53 -9.64 1.84 -9.71
N PRO A 54 -10.23 0.75 -10.24
CA PRO A 54 -9.88 -0.62 -9.85
C PRO A 54 -8.40 -0.98 -10.04
N ASP A 55 -7.75 -0.45 -11.08
CA ASP A 55 -6.35 -0.78 -11.39
C ASP A 55 -5.40 -0.23 -10.31
N ILE A 56 -5.63 1.00 -9.86
CA ILE A 56 -4.86 1.60 -8.76
C ILE A 56 -5.15 0.86 -7.45
N ALA A 57 -6.42 0.56 -7.16
CA ALA A 57 -6.79 -0.19 -5.96
C ALA A 57 -6.10 -1.56 -5.90
N GLN A 58 -5.99 -2.26 -7.04
CA GLN A 58 -5.23 -3.51 -7.15
C GLN A 58 -3.74 -3.31 -6.89
N ALA A 59 -3.12 -2.26 -7.45
CA ALA A 59 -1.71 -1.96 -7.23
C ALA A 59 -1.42 -1.64 -5.75
N VAL A 60 -2.25 -0.81 -5.12
CA VAL A 60 -2.19 -0.49 -3.68
C VAL A 60 -2.33 -1.77 -2.85
N THR A 61 -3.34 -2.60 -3.16
CA THR A 61 -3.58 -3.89 -2.49
C THR A 61 -2.36 -4.81 -2.58
N ALA A 62 -1.79 -4.94 -3.77
CA ALA A 62 -0.64 -5.81 -4.02
C ALA A 62 0.60 -5.35 -3.21
N GLU A 63 0.83 -4.03 -3.15
CA GLU A 63 1.96 -3.46 -2.41
C GLU A 63 1.80 -3.64 -0.89
N LEU A 64 0.62 -3.37 -0.34
CA LEU A 64 0.35 -3.60 1.08
C LEU A 64 0.57 -5.07 1.45
N ARG A 65 0.08 -6.01 0.62
CA ARG A 65 0.36 -7.45 0.80
C ARG A 65 1.84 -7.79 0.72
N ARG A 66 2.61 -7.15 -0.18
CA ARG A 66 4.06 -7.37 -0.30
C ARG A 66 4.78 -6.96 0.98
N ARG A 67 4.47 -5.78 1.51
CA ARG A 67 5.06 -5.28 2.76
C ARG A 67 4.69 -6.14 3.97
N GLY A 68 3.43 -6.56 4.07
CA GLY A 68 2.99 -7.48 5.13
C GLY A 68 3.75 -8.80 5.13
N ARG A 69 3.98 -9.39 3.94
CA ARG A 69 4.82 -10.59 3.80
C ARG A 69 6.27 -10.34 4.19
N ALA A 70 6.88 -9.27 3.68
CA ALA A 70 8.27 -8.93 4.03
C ALA A 70 8.47 -8.74 5.54
N LEU A 71 7.47 -8.17 6.22
CA LEU A 71 7.49 -8.02 7.68
C LEU A 71 7.34 -9.36 8.41
N ALA A 72 6.47 -10.26 7.93
CA ALA A 72 6.33 -11.60 8.48
C ALA A 72 7.62 -12.42 8.33
N ASP A 73 8.26 -12.33 7.16
CA ASP A 73 9.52 -13.03 6.85
C ASP A 73 10.70 -12.49 7.69
N ALA A 74 10.68 -11.20 8.06
CA ALA A 74 11.72 -10.57 8.89
C ALA A 74 11.57 -10.86 10.39
N GLY A 75 10.37 -11.26 10.84
CA GLY A 75 10.08 -11.58 12.25
C GLY A 75 10.12 -13.08 12.59
N GLY A 76 10.35 -13.94 11.59
CA GLY A 76 10.41 -15.41 11.71
C GLY A 76 11.80 -15.98 11.98
#